data_AF-A0A3R9F1G4-F1
#
_entry.id   AF-A0A3R9F1G4-F1
#
_cell.length_a   1.000
_cell.length_b   1.000
_cell.length_c   1.000
_cell.angle_alpha   90.00
_cell.angle_beta   90.00
_cell.angle_gamma   90.00
#
_symmetry.space_group_name_H-M   'P 1'
#
loop_
_entity.id
_entity.type
_entity.pdbx_description
1 polymer ?
#
loop_
_entity_poly.entity_id
_entity_poly.type
_entity_poly.pdbx_seq_one_letter_code
_entity_poly.pdbx_strand_id
1 'polypeptide(L)'
;MMKIVKYRTATIIGRISICLLFIVSGVALILASMYLEAPTGRKIISVVAGIMGILFFGRMLLMLMILLIKNKQMFRYDKENIIIRDKTIKLDTIKKVEVENDIPTGYLGIKTPAFVLNIKDGESIHIPTYYVISKKDFPVFNTTLKQIVSDRTKR
;
A
#
# COMPACT_ATOMS: atom_id res chain seq x y z
N MET A 1 24.20 -8.05 -11.87
CA MET A 1 22.87 -8.62 -12.13
C MET A 1 21.85 -7.88 -11.28
N MET A 2 20.81 -7.33 -11.91
CA MET A 2 19.80 -6.52 -11.25
C MET A 2 18.69 -7.41 -10.68
N LYS A 3 18.50 -7.39 -9.36
CA LYS A 3 17.43 -8.10 -8.65
C LYS A 3 16.17 -7.23 -8.65
N ILE A 4 15.01 -7.86 -8.83
CA ILE A 4 13.71 -7.16 -8.90
C ILE A 4 12.84 -7.63 -7.73
N VAL A 5 12.37 -6.67 -6.92
CA VAL A 5 11.42 -6.93 -5.85
C VAL A 5 10.04 -6.43 -6.29
N LYS A 6 9.05 -7.32 -6.24
CA LYS A 6 7.68 -7.07 -6.68
C LYS A 6 6.69 -7.29 -5.54
N TYR A 7 5.57 -6.57 -5.56
CA TYR A 7 4.42 -6.90 -4.72
C TYR A 7 3.85 -8.26 -5.13
N ARG A 8 3.42 -9.04 -4.13
CA ARG A 8 2.83 -10.36 -4.38
C ARG A 8 1.41 -10.21 -4.90
N THR A 9 1.16 -10.67 -6.12
CA THR A 9 -0.18 -10.66 -6.74
C THR A 9 -1.22 -11.32 -5.84
N ALA A 10 -0.88 -12.42 -5.16
CA ALA A 10 -1.78 -13.11 -4.23
C ALA A 10 -2.26 -12.20 -3.09
N THR A 11 -1.38 -11.36 -2.54
CA THR A 11 -1.74 -10.41 -1.48
C THR A 11 -2.66 -9.30 -2.02
N ILE A 12 -2.40 -8.79 -3.22
CA ILE A 12 -3.26 -7.79 -3.87
C ILE A 12 -4.66 -8.36 -4.10
N ILE A 13 -4.77 -9.55 -4.69
CA ILE A 13 -6.05 -10.23 -4.94
C ILE A 13 -6.79 -10.48 -3.62
N GLY A 14 -6.11 -10.98 -2.59
CA GLY A 14 -6.74 -11.20 -1.29
C GLY A 14 -7.32 -9.91 -0.69
N ARG A 15 -6.63 -8.77 -0.85
CA ARG A 15 -7.14 -7.45 -0.40
C ARG A 15 -8.33 -6.99 -1.26
N ILE A 16 -8.30 -7.22 -2.57
CA ILE A 16 -9.42 -6.95 -3.47
C ILE A 16 -10.66 -7.72 -3.03
N SER A 17 -10.54 -9.02 -2.77
CA SER A 17 -11.65 -9.86 -2.31
C SER A 17 -12.27 -9.34 -1.02
N ILE A 18 -11.45 -8.92 -0.06
CA ILE A 18 -11.93 -8.31 1.20
C ILE A 18 -12.68 -7.00 0.91
N CYS A 19 -12.14 -6.13 0.06
CA CYS A 19 -12.81 -4.87 -0.28
C CYS A 19 -14.16 -5.12 -0.96
N LEU A 20 -14.23 -6.07 -1.90
CA LEU A 20 -15.48 -6.47 -2.56
C LEU A 20 -16.51 -6.98 -1.56
N LEU A 21 -16.12 -7.85 -0.62
CA LEU A 21 -17.01 -8.36 0.41
C LEU A 21 -17.62 -7.24 1.27
N PHE A 22 -16.82 -6.24 1.64
CA PHE A 22 -17.32 -5.09 2.41
C PHE A 22 -18.21 -4.16 1.58
N ILE A 23 -17.91 -3.96 0.30
CA ILE A 23 -18.76 -3.19 -0.61
C ILE A 23 -20.12 -3.88 -0.77
N VAL A 24 -20.13 -5.19 -1.02
CA VAL A 24 -21.37 -5.98 -1.13
C VAL A 24 -22.15 -5.93 0.19
N SER A 25 -21.48 -6.07 1.32
CA SER A 25 -22.12 -5.91 2.65
C SER A 25 -22.71 -4.51 2.84
N GLY A 26 -22.03 -3.47 2.37
CA GLY A 26 -22.53 -2.10 2.41
C GLY A 26 -23.78 -1.89 1.55
N VAL A 27 -23.79 -2.47 0.34
CA VAL A 27 -24.98 -2.47 -0.54
C VAL A 27 -26.12 -3.24 0.12
N ALA A 28 -25.84 -4.41 0.71
CA ALA A 28 -26.84 -5.21 1.41
C ALA A 28 -27.46 -4.46 2.60
N LEU A 29 -26.67 -3.69 3.36
CA LEU A 29 -27.19 -2.83 4.44
C LEU A 29 -28.14 -1.75 3.93
N ILE A 30 -27.81 -1.12 2.81
CA ILE A 30 -28.68 -0.11 2.19
C ILE A 30 -29.98 -0.77 1.72
N LEU A 31 -29.91 -1.90 1.01
CA LEU A 31 -31.11 -2.63 0.57
C LEU A 31 -31.95 -3.10 1.74
N ALA A 32 -31.32 -3.65 2.79
CA ALA A 32 -32.01 -4.08 4.01
C ALA A 32 -32.79 -2.92 4.66
N SER A 33 -32.25 -1.70 4.65
CA SER A 33 -32.95 -0.53 5.18
C SER A 33 -34.23 -0.18 4.39
N MET A 34 -34.25 -0.48 3.09
CA MET A 34 -35.36 -0.20 2.20
C MET A 34 -36.44 -1.27 2.29
N TYR A 35 -36.04 -2.55 2.28
CA TYR A 35 -36.96 -3.68 2.12
C TYR A 35 -37.36 -4.39 3.43
N LEU A 36 -36.58 -4.26 4.51
CA LEU A 36 -36.91 -4.88 5.79
C LEU A 36 -37.64 -3.90 6.71
N GLU A 37 -38.60 -4.45 7.46
CA GLU A 37 -39.24 -3.73 8.55
C GLU A 37 -38.24 -3.57 9.71
N ALA A 38 -37.94 -2.32 10.04
CA ALA A 38 -37.04 -1.95 11.11
C ALA A 38 -37.38 -0.53 11.58
N PRO A 39 -37.09 -0.20 12.86
CA PRO A 39 -37.23 1.17 13.34
C PRO A 39 -36.45 2.17 12.47
N THR A 40 -37.02 3.36 12.26
CA THR A 40 -36.44 4.40 11.39
C THR A 40 -34.99 4.72 11.74
N GLY A 41 -34.65 4.80 13.03
CA GLY A 41 -33.27 5.02 13.48
C GLY A 41 -32.29 3.95 12.99
N ARG A 42 -32.69 2.66 13.03
CA ARG A 42 -31.87 1.56 12.53
C ARG A 42 -31.68 1.64 11.02
N LYS A 43 -32.73 2.02 10.28
CA LYS A 43 -32.65 2.22 8.83
C LYS A 43 -31.64 3.30 8.45
N ILE A 44 -31.68 4.45 9.12
CA ILE A 44 -30.73 5.55 8.90
C ILE A 44 -29.30 5.09 9.18
N ILE A 45 -29.07 4.42 10.32
CA ILE A 45 -27.74 3.89 10.68
C ILE A 45 -27.24 2.91 9.62
N SER A 46 -28.10 2.00 9.13
CA SER A 46 -27.73 1.04 8.08
C SER A 46 -27.35 1.72 6.76
N VAL A 47 -28.09 2.75 6.34
CA VAL A 47 -27.75 3.53 5.12
C VAL A 47 -26.40 4.23 5.28
N VAL A 48 -26.21 4.96 6.39
CA VAL A 48 -24.96 5.70 6.65
C VAL A 48 -23.77 4.74 6.72
N ALA A 49 -23.91 3.62 7.43
CA ALA A 49 -22.86 2.59 7.51
C ALA A 49 -22.54 1.99 6.13
N GLY A 50 -23.58 1.70 5.33
CA GLY A 50 -23.42 1.19 3.97
C GLY A 50 -22.68 2.17 3.05
N ILE A 51 -23.08 3.43 3.04
CA ILE A 51 -22.42 4.49 2.24
C ILE A 51 -20.97 4.66 2.68
N MET A 52 -20.70 4.77 3.98
CA MET A 52 -19.34 4.92 4.51
C MET A 52 -18.45 3.72 4.15
N GLY A 53 -18.99 2.50 4.24
CA GLY A 53 -18.31 1.29 3.81
C GLY A 53 -17.95 1.33 2.32
N ILE A 54 -18.92 1.63 1.47
CA ILE A 54 -18.71 1.70 0.01
C ILE A 54 -17.68 2.78 -0.34
N LEU A 55 -17.74 3.97 0.27
CA LEU A 55 -16.79 5.05 -0.01
C LEU A 55 -15.36 4.68 0.40
N PHE A 56 -15.18 4.10 1.58
CA PHE A 56 -13.87 3.71 2.08
C PHE A 56 -13.28 2.54 1.27
N PHE A 57 -14.02 1.44 1.17
CA PHE A 57 -13.54 0.23 0.49
C PHE A 57 -13.53 0.37 -1.03
N GLY A 58 -14.38 1.22 -1.61
CA GLY A 58 -14.40 1.52 -3.04
C GLY A 58 -13.15 2.24 -3.50
N ARG A 59 -12.69 3.27 -2.76
CA ARG A 59 -11.42 3.96 -3.08
C ARG A 59 -10.23 3.00 -2.96
N MET A 60 -10.20 2.19 -1.91
CA MET A 60 -9.16 1.17 -1.73
C MET A 60 -9.17 0.13 -2.86
N LEU A 61 -10.35 -0.35 -3.25
CA LEU A 61 -10.52 -1.29 -4.36
C LEU A 61 -9.96 -0.72 -5.66
N LEU A 62 -10.28 0.53 -6.00
CA LEU A 62 -9.77 1.19 -7.20
C LEU A 62 -8.23 1.29 -7.18
N MET A 63 -7.63 1.70 -6.07
CA MET A 63 -6.17 1.74 -5.93
C MET A 63 -5.55 0.35 -6.13
N LEU A 64 -6.12 -0.68 -5.51
CA LEU A 64 -5.63 -2.06 -5.63
C LEU A 64 -5.78 -2.61 -7.07
N MET A 65 -6.87 -2.26 -7.77
CA MET A 65 -7.06 -2.61 -9.18
C MET A 65 -6.02 -1.92 -10.07
N ILE A 66 -5.76 -0.63 -9.86
CA ILE A 66 -4.69 0.09 -10.57
C ILE A 66 -3.35 -0.58 -10.32
N LEU A 67 -3.04 -0.94 -9.07
CA LEU A 67 -1.79 -1.63 -8.71
C LEU A 67 -1.70 -3.04 -9.31
N LEU A 68 -2.83 -3.74 -9.46
CA LEU A 68 -2.88 -5.07 -10.07
C LEU A 68 -2.58 -5.03 -11.57
N ILE A 69 -3.04 -3.98 -12.26
CA ILE A 69 -2.88 -3.79 -13.71
C ILE A 69 -1.53 -3.14 -14.04
N LYS A 70 -1.08 -2.16 -13.26
CA LYS A 70 0.21 -1.47 -13.46
C LYS A 70 1.40 -2.32 -13.01
N ASN A 71 2.61 -1.80 -13.23
CA ASN A 71 3.86 -2.43 -12.83
C ASN A 71 3.89 -2.68 -11.31
N LYS A 72 3.91 -3.96 -10.92
CA LYS A 72 3.97 -4.44 -9.52
C LYS A 72 5.37 -4.35 -8.92
N GLN A 73 6.32 -3.76 -9.62
CA GLN A 73 7.68 -3.58 -9.13
C GLN A 73 7.71 -2.56 -8.00
N MET A 74 8.21 -3.00 -6.86
CA MET A 74 8.40 -2.16 -5.70
C MET A 74 9.73 -1.40 -5.81
N PHE A 75 10.82 -2.13 -6.04
CA PHE A 75 12.14 -1.58 -6.36
C PHE A 75 12.98 -2.64 -7.08
N ARG A 76 14.04 -2.19 -7.74
CA ARG A 76 15.11 -3.03 -8.30
C ARG A 76 16.41 -2.60 -7.70
N TYR A 77 17.37 -3.51 -7.56
CA TYR A 77 18.67 -3.13 -7.05
C TYR A 77 19.76 -4.03 -7.62
N ASP A 78 20.97 -3.49 -7.70
CA ASP A 78 22.18 -4.24 -7.99
C ASP A 78 23.22 -4.00 -6.88
N LYS A 79 24.50 -4.10 -7.23
CA LYS A 79 25.61 -3.94 -6.29
C LYS A 79 25.82 -2.49 -5.85
N GLU A 80 25.38 -1.53 -6.64
CA GLU A 80 25.72 -0.10 -6.52
C GLU A 80 24.48 0.79 -6.50
N ASN A 81 23.39 0.38 -7.15
CA ASN A 81 22.21 1.21 -7.36
C ASN A 81 20.94 0.52 -6.88
N ILE A 82 19.98 1.34 -6.45
CA ILE A 82 18.58 0.98 -6.26
C ILE A 82 17.72 1.84 -7.18
N ILE A 83 16.80 1.22 -7.90
CA ILE A 83 15.86 1.86 -8.81
C ILE A 83 14.47 1.74 -8.22
N ILE A 84 13.84 2.89 -7.94
CA ILE A 84 12.49 2.99 -7.40
C ILE A 84 11.66 3.80 -8.38
N ARG A 85 10.60 3.17 -8.92
CA ARG A 85 9.85 3.70 -10.05
C ARG A 85 10.83 3.99 -11.21
N ASP A 86 11.13 5.26 -11.45
CA ASP A 86 12.01 5.73 -12.54
C ASP A 86 13.25 6.49 -12.02
N LYS A 87 13.47 6.51 -10.70
CA LYS A 87 14.65 7.13 -10.08
C LYS A 87 15.70 6.07 -9.77
N THR A 88 16.90 6.25 -10.30
CA THR A 88 18.10 5.46 -9.96
C THR A 88 18.88 6.20 -8.88
N ILE A 89 19.17 5.51 -7.78
CA ILE A 89 19.82 6.08 -6.59
C ILE A 89 21.03 5.22 -6.28
N LYS A 90 22.18 5.83 -6.05
CA LYS A 90 23.37 5.10 -5.63
C LYS A 90 23.27 4.73 -4.15
N LEU A 91 23.59 3.49 -3.81
CA LEU A 91 23.42 2.97 -2.45
C LEU A 91 24.30 3.69 -1.41
N ASP A 92 25.47 4.17 -1.81
CA ASP A 92 26.41 4.95 -0.98
C ASP A 92 25.89 6.33 -0.57
N THR A 93 24.92 6.88 -1.33
CA THR A 93 24.26 8.14 -1.02
C THR A 93 23.12 8.00 0.00
N ILE A 94 22.66 6.78 0.26
CA ILE A 94 21.57 6.52 1.21
C ILE A 94 22.13 6.50 2.63
N LYS A 95 21.66 7.41 3.48
CA LYS A 95 22.10 7.55 4.88
C LYS A 95 21.43 6.52 5.78
N LYS A 96 20.12 6.33 5.62
CA LYS A 96 19.31 5.43 6.46
C LYS A 96 18.01 5.04 5.77
N VAL A 97 17.45 3.92 6.23
CA VAL A 97 16.11 3.43 5.87
C VAL A 97 15.18 3.55 7.06
N GLU A 98 14.07 4.23 6.87
CA GLU A 98 13.03 4.43 7.87
C GLU A 98 11.67 3.92 7.38
N VAL A 99 10.72 3.86 8.30
CA VAL A 99 9.33 3.51 8.01
C VAL A 99 8.46 4.67 8.43
N GLU A 100 7.65 5.15 7.50
CA GLU A 100 6.59 6.13 7.77
C GLU A 100 5.24 5.48 7.51
N ASN A 101 4.25 5.77 8.35
CA ASN A 101 2.95 5.10 8.29
C ASN A 101 1.91 5.86 7.45
N ASP A 102 2.15 7.13 7.14
CA ASP A 102 1.13 8.04 6.61
C ASP A 102 1.58 8.81 5.36
N ILE A 103 2.10 8.09 4.37
CA ILE A 103 2.59 8.69 3.12
C ILE A 103 1.50 8.73 2.05
N PRO A 104 1.24 9.88 1.41
CA PRO A 104 0.30 9.96 0.30
C PRO A 104 0.76 9.09 -0.86
N THR A 105 -0.12 8.21 -1.31
CA THR A 105 0.16 7.32 -2.46
C THR A 105 0.09 8.01 -3.81
N GLY A 106 -0.53 9.20 -3.86
CA GLY A 106 -0.97 9.86 -5.09
C GLY A 106 -2.28 9.30 -5.66
N TYR A 107 -2.84 8.25 -5.06
CA TYR A 107 -4.11 7.64 -5.50
C TYR A 107 -5.24 7.99 -4.55
N LEU A 108 -6.22 8.75 -5.05
CA LEU A 108 -7.50 8.97 -4.37
C LEU A 108 -7.33 9.40 -2.90
N GLY A 109 -6.35 10.24 -2.57
CA GLY A 109 -6.08 10.71 -1.20
C GLY A 109 -5.74 9.60 -0.19
N ILE A 110 -5.46 8.37 -0.63
CA ILE A 110 -5.11 7.26 0.24
C ILE A 110 -3.67 7.44 0.71
N LYS A 111 -3.49 7.34 2.02
CA LYS A 111 -2.18 7.31 2.65
C LYS A 111 -1.85 5.88 3.05
N THR A 112 -0.60 5.48 2.87
CA THR A 112 -0.14 4.13 3.23
C THR A 112 1.21 4.18 3.91
N PRO A 113 1.55 3.13 4.68
CA PRO A 113 2.91 2.94 5.13
C PRO A 113 3.87 2.87 3.94
N ALA A 114 5.08 3.37 4.11
CA ALA A 114 6.14 3.36 3.11
C ALA A 114 7.49 3.10 3.77
N PHE A 115 8.41 2.51 3.01
CA PHE A 115 9.83 2.57 3.33
C PHE A 115 10.39 3.88 2.80
N VAL A 116 11.15 4.60 3.63
CA VAL A 116 11.71 5.90 3.29
C VAL A 116 13.23 5.79 3.26
N LEU A 117 13.80 6.07 2.09
CA LEU A 117 15.24 6.16 1.91
C LEU A 117 15.63 7.63 2.08
N ASN A 118 16.35 7.93 3.15
CA ASN A 118 16.88 9.27 3.39
C ASN A 118 18.26 9.39 2.71
N ILE A 119 18.38 10.30 1.76
CA ILE A 119 19.62 10.57 1.02
C ILE A 119 20.48 11.58 1.79
N LYS A 120 21.81 11.52 1.63
CA LYS A 120 22.76 12.46 2.25
C LYS A 120 22.45 13.94 1.94
N ASP A 121 21.90 14.21 0.76
CA ASP A 121 21.54 15.57 0.29
C ASP A 121 20.22 16.08 0.88
N GLY A 122 19.57 15.31 1.76
CA GLY A 122 18.31 15.70 2.43
C GLY A 122 17.04 15.32 1.66
N GLU A 123 17.15 14.78 0.44
CA GLU A 123 16.00 14.22 -0.29
C GLU A 123 15.56 12.89 0.33
N SER A 124 14.24 12.68 0.44
CA SER A 124 13.64 11.42 0.88
C SER A 124 12.89 10.75 -0.25
N ILE A 125 13.19 9.47 -0.48
CA ILE A 125 12.52 8.67 -1.52
C ILE A 125 11.62 7.64 -0.87
N HIS A 126 10.35 7.70 -1.23
CA HIS A 126 9.30 6.89 -0.65
C HIS A 126 9.02 5.66 -1.52
N ILE A 127 8.98 4.49 -0.89
CA ILE A 127 8.55 3.23 -1.47
C ILE A 127 7.23 2.83 -0.79
N PRO A 128 6.06 3.22 -1.34
CA PRO A 128 4.79 2.95 -0.70
C PRO A 128 4.52 1.45 -0.62
N THR A 129 3.88 1.00 0.45
CA THR A 129 3.50 -0.42 0.59
C THR A 129 2.12 -0.72 0.04
N TYR A 130 1.29 0.32 -0.19
CA TYR A 130 -0.09 0.24 -0.65
C TYR A 130 -0.98 -0.75 0.15
N TYR A 131 -0.61 -1.07 1.40
CA TYR A 131 -1.22 -2.14 2.22
C TYR A 131 -1.18 -3.56 1.59
N VAL A 132 -0.30 -3.78 0.61
CA VAL A 132 -0.15 -5.07 -0.09
C VAL A 132 1.10 -5.84 0.33
N ILE A 133 1.73 -5.43 1.42
CA ILE A 133 2.78 -6.21 2.09
C ILE A 133 2.17 -6.90 3.31
N SER A 134 2.38 -8.21 3.43
CA SER A 134 1.87 -8.96 4.57
C SER A 134 2.62 -8.57 5.86
N LYS A 135 1.99 -8.75 7.02
CA LYS A 135 2.66 -8.52 8.32
C LYS A 135 3.94 -9.34 8.48
N LYS A 136 4.01 -10.51 7.86
CA LYS A 136 5.18 -11.41 7.89
C LYS A 136 6.29 -10.95 6.94
N ASP A 137 5.94 -10.45 5.76
CA ASP A 137 6.91 -10.01 4.76
C ASP A 137 7.48 -8.63 5.05
N PHE A 138 6.72 -7.76 5.73
CA PHE A 138 7.13 -6.40 6.06
C PHE A 138 8.50 -6.33 6.78
N PRO A 139 8.74 -7.04 7.90
CA PRO A 139 10.04 -7.00 8.58
C PRO A 139 11.16 -7.58 7.71
N VAL A 140 10.86 -8.55 6.84
CA VAL A 140 11.84 -9.13 5.91
C VAL A 140 12.29 -8.08 4.89
N PHE A 141 11.35 -7.35 4.28
CA PHE A 141 11.69 -6.26 3.35
C PHE A 141 12.43 -5.12 4.03
N ASN A 142 12.01 -4.73 5.24
CA ASN A 142 12.69 -3.68 6.01
C ASN A 142 14.15 -4.05 6.30
N THR A 143 14.36 -5.28 6.79
CA THR A 143 15.70 -5.80 7.10
C THR A 143 16.55 -5.90 5.84
N THR A 144 15.97 -6.40 4.74
CA THR A 144 16.65 -6.50 3.45
C THR A 144 17.12 -5.13 2.96
N LEU A 145 16.25 -4.11 3.01
CA LEU A 145 16.62 -2.74 2.62
C LEU A 145 17.73 -2.18 3.52
N LYS A 146 17.63 -2.37 4.84
CA LYS A 146 18.66 -1.93 5.79
C LYS A 146 20.01 -2.60 5.55
N GLN A 147 20.01 -3.91 5.24
CA GLN A 147 21.24 -4.65 4.92
C GLN A 147 21.87 -4.15 3.63
N ILE A 148 21.08 -3.97 2.57
CA ILE A 148 21.56 -3.44 1.28
C ILE A 148 22.24 -2.08 1.45
N VAL A 149 21.69 -1.21 2.30
CA VAL A 149 22.26 0.11 2.59
C VAL A 149 23.49 0.00 3.51
N SER A 150 23.39 -0.72 4.63
CA SER A 150 24.44 -0.80 5.65
C SER A 150 25.72 -1.50 5.18
N ASP A 151 25.63 -2.54 4.35
CA ASP A 151 26.81 -3.26 3.83
C ASP A 151 27.69 -2.37 2.94
N ARG A 152 27.16 -1.23 2.48
CA ARG A 152 27.83 -0.30 1.59
C ARG A 152 28.27 1.00 2.25
N THR A 153 27.67 1.41 3.37
CA THR A 153 28.13 2.57 4.14
C THR A 153 29.39 2.29 4.96
N LYS A 154 29.76 1.01 5.16
CA LYS A 154 30.95 0.58 5.93
C LYS A 154 32.21 0.36 5.09
N ARG A 155 32.15 0.56 3.77
CA ARG A 155 33.32 0.55 2.86
C ARG A 155 33.65 1.99 2.49
#